data_AF-A0A451BT75-F1
#
_entry.id   AF-A0A451BT75-F1
#
_cell.length_a   1.000
_cell.length_b   1.000
_cell.length_c   1.000
_cell.angle_alpha   90.00
_cell.angle_beta   90.00
_cell.angle_gamma   90.00
#
_symmetry.space_group_name_H-M   'P 1'
#
loop_
_entity.id
_entity.type
_entity.pdbx_description
1 polymer ?
#
loop_
_entity_poly.entity_id
_entity_poly.type
_entity_poly.pdbx_seq_one_letter_code
_entity_poly.pdbx_strand_id
1 'polypeptide(L)'
;MKTKKSSHRAGNLALAILLPTLSAALPAHAAEHVVTFETNLDGWMATEGSSSSDWARRAGGTPSGYTGPTGARAGQWYLYLESSYPNYPRKIAWLQSPRFEEAVSRVTFYYHMYGSDMGALALETSADG
;
A
#
# COMPACT_ATOMS: atom_id res chain seq x y z
N MET A 1 77.93 -17.44 -41.92
CA MET A 1 76.54 -16.92 -41.88
C MET A 1 75.83 -17.53 -40.66
N LYS A 2 75.78 -16.82 -39.52
CA LYS A 2 75.18 -17.30 -38.25
C LYS A 2 74.59 -16.14 -37.42
N THR A 3 73.27 -16.21 -37.25
CA THR A 3 72.39 -15.90 -36.09
C THR A 3 72.32 -14.52 -35.40
N LYS A 4 71.09 -13.97 -35.52
CA LYS A 4 70.29 -13.03 -34.71
C LYS A 4 70.43 -13.19 -33.17
N LYS A 5 70.34 -12.08 -32.42
CA LYS A 5 69.83 -12.06 -31.02
C LYS A 5 68.95 -10.82 -30.81
N SER A 6 67.67 -11.09 -30.54
CA SER A 6 66.65 -10.12 -30.13
C SER A 6 66.69 -9.97 -28.61
N SER A 7 66.64 -8.74 -28.13
CA SER A 7 66.52 -8.40 -26.71
C SER A 7 65.05 -8.20 -26.38
N HIS A 8 64.49 -9.07 -25.55
CA HIS A 8 63.16 -8.89 -24.98
C HIS A 8 63.31 -8.23 -23.60
N ARG A 9 62.82 -6.99 -23.47
CA ARG A 9 62.50 -6.40 -22.16
C ARG A 9 61.26 -7.10 -21.62
N ALA A 10 61.39 -7.77 -20.49
CA ALA A 10 60.26 -8.32 -19.74
C ALA A 10 59.44 -7.15 -19.16
N GLY A 11 58.20 -6.99 -19.63
CA GLY A 11 57.20 -6.17 -18.96
C GLY A 11 56.57 -6.99 -17.83
N ASN A 12 56.55 -6.46 -16.61
CA ASN A 12 55.82 -7.05 -15.49
C ASN A 12 54.31 -7.00 -15.80
N LEU A 13 53.71 -8.14 -16.12
CA LEU A 13 52.25 -8.29 -16.08
C LEU A 13 51.84 -8.49 -14.62
N ALA A 14 51.28 -7.44 -14.01
CA ALA A 14 50.50 -7.61 -12.80
C ALA A 14 49.20 -8.33 -13.17
N LEU A 15 49.06 -9.58 -12.76
CA LEU A 15 47.85 -10.37 -12.92
C LEU A 15 46.80 -9.85 -11.91
N ALA A 16 45.95 -8.93 -12.35
CA ALA A 16 44.80 -8.50 -11.56
C ALA A 16 43.76 -9.64 -11.54
N ILE A 17 43.73 -10.41 -10.45
CA ILE A 17 42.67 -11.39 -10.21
C ILE A 17 41.40 -10.59 -9.91
N LEU A 18 40.54 -10.43 -10.91
CA LEU A 18 39.17 -9.95 -10.70
C LEU A 18 38.43 -11.04 -9.92
N LEU A 19 38.26 -10.83 -8.62
CA LEU A 19 37.28 -11.58 -7.84
C LEU A 19 35.90 -11.28 -8.45
N PRO A 20 35.11 -12.30 -8.85
CA PRO A 20 33.71 -12.06 -9.17
C PRO A 20 33.05 -11.63 -7.86
N THR A 21 32.65 -10.37 -7.77
CA THR A 21 31.71 -9.95 -6.73
C THR A 21 30.40 -10.67 -7.03
N LEU A 22 30.14 -11.76 -6.31
CA LEU A 22 28.81 -12.37 -6.28
C LEU A 22 27.88 -11.39 -5.58
N SER A 23 27.33 -10.45 -6.36
CA SER A 23 26.24 -9.60 -5.90
C SER A 23 25.01 -10.48 -5.80
N ALA A 24 24.84 -11.17 -4.68
CA ALA A 24 23.57 -11.80 -4.36
C ALA A 24 22.56 -10.67 -4.16
N ALA A 25 21.76 -10.39 -5.19
CA ALA A 25 20.60 -9.51 -5.03
C ALA A 25 19.73 -10.13 -3.93
N LEU A 26 19.56 -9.41 -2.82
CA LEU A 26 18.57 -9.80 -1.81
C LEU A 26 17.24 -9.96 -2.55
N PRO A 27 16.44 -11.01 -2.25
CA PRO A 27 15.10 -11.08 -2.81
C PRO A 27 14.39 -9.79 -2.42
N ALA A 28 13.90 -9.03 -3.42
CA ALA A 28 13.08 -7.86 -3.19
C ALA A 28 11.86 -8.33 -2.38
N HIS A 29 11.91 -8.16 -1.06
CA HIS A 29 10.78 -8.42 -0.20
C HIS A 29 9.76 -7.35 -0.52
N ALA A 30 8.59 -7.76 -1.00
CA ALA A 30 7.49 -6.83 -1.20
C ALA A 30 7.23 -6.10 0.12
N ALA A 31 7.28 -4.76 0.09
CA ALA A 31 6.92 -3.97 1.25
C ALA A 31 5.43 -4.18 1.55
N GLU A 32 5.10 -4.57 2.78
CA GLU A 32 3.72 -4.64 3.24
C GLU A 32 3.40 -3.35 3.99
N HIS A 33 2.34 -2.66 3.55
CA HIS A 33 1.80 -1.51 4.25
C HIS A 33 0.49 -1.92 4.93
N VAL A 34 0.46 -1.87 6.26
CA VAL A 34 -0.67 -2.32 7.08
C VAL A 34 -1.24 -1.14 7.85
N VAL A 35 -2.52 -0.87 7.61
CA VAL A 35 -3.27 0.18 8.32
C VAL A 35 -4.36 -0.45 9.18
N THR A 36 -4.39 -0.07 10.46
CA THR A 36 -5.37 -0.55 11.46
C THR A 36 -6.31 0.54 11.96
N PHE A 37 -6.05 1.80 11.62
CA PHE A 37 -6.79 2.98 12.09
C PHE A 37 -6.81 3.19 13.61
N GLU A 38 -5.89 2.57 14.36
CA GLU A 38 -5.84 2.69 15.83
C GLU A 38 -5.36 4.07 16.31
N THR A 39 -4.54 4.76 15.53
CA THR A 39 -3.97 6.06 15.90
C THR A 39 -4.56 7.21 15.09
N ASN A 40 -4.65 7.06 13.77
CA ASN A 40 -5.14 8.07 12.84
C ASN A 40 -5.51 7.38 11.50
N LEU A 41 -5.70 8.16 10.43
CA LEU A 41 -6.00 7.64 9.09
C LEU A 41 -4.75 7.16 8.32
N ASP A 42 -3.56 7.28 8.88
CA ASP A 42 -2.28 6.85 8.28
C ASP A 42 -2.09 7.33 6.84
N GLY A 43 -2.38 8.61 6.61
CA GLY A 43 -2.27 9.26 5.30
C GLY A 43 -3.42 8.99 4.33
N TRP A 44 -4.40 8.17 4.68
CA TRP A 44 -5.64 8.05 3.92
C TRP A 44 -6.46 9.33 4.02
N MET A 45 -7.04 9.77 2.90
CA MET A 45 -7.76 11.03 2.82
C MET A 45 -9.07 10.91 2.06
N ALA A 46 -10.10 11.64 2.51
CA ALA A 46 -11.33 11.79 1.77
C ALA A 46 -11.10 12.73 0.57
N THR A 47 -11.61 12.37 -0.61
CA THR A 47 -11.39 13.09 -1.87
C THR A 47 -12.68 13.30 -2.67
N GLU A 48 -12.60 14.00 -3.81
CA GLU A 48 -13.72 14.18 -4.74
C GLU A 48 -15.02 14.73 -4.10
N GLY A 49 -14.89 15.76 -3.28
CA GLY A 49 -16.03 16.36 -2.57
C GLY A 49 -16.48 15.60 -1.33
N SER A 50 -15.80 14.50 -0.99
CA SER A 50 -15.95 13.82 0.30
C SER A 50 -15.21 14.58 1.40
N SER A 51 -15.66 14.37 2.63
CA SER A 51 -15.13 14.98 3.84
C SER A 51 -14.67 13.92 4.83
N SER A 52 -13.87 14.33 5.83
CA SER A 52 -13.49 13.46 6.95
C SER A 52 -14.69 13.01 7.80
N SER A 53 -15.84 13.71 7.69
CA SER A 53 -17.10 13.29 8.29
C SER A 53 -17.76 12.14 7.53
N ASP A 54 -17.42 11.95 6.25
CA ASP A 54 -17.88 10.82 5.46
C ASP A 54 -17.09 9.56 5.81
N TRP A 55 -15.76 9.68 5.93
CA TRP A 55 -14.90 8.58 6.37
C TRP A 55 -14.33 8.84 7.75
N ALA A 56 -15.10 8.48 8.78
CA ALA A 56 -14.76 8.73 10.17
C ALA A 56 -14.21 7.49 10.86
N ARG A 57 -13.25 7.67 11.77
CA ARG A 57 -12.84 6.60 12.69
C ARG A 57 -13.93 6.34 13.71
N ARG A 58 -14.22 5.07 13.96
CA ARG A 58 -15.27 4.64 14.89
C ARG A 58 -14.82 3.52 15.80
N ALA A 59 -15.27 3.57 17.04
CA ALA A 59 -15.16 2.49 18.02
C ALA A 59 -16.57 2.01 18.41
N GLY A 60 -16.72 0.72 18.67
CA GLY A 60 -18.01 0.10 19.01
C GLY A 60 -19.02 0.08 17.85
N GLY A 61 -20.30 0.06 18.19
CA GLY A 61 -21.41 -0.04 17.24
C GLY A 61 -21.66 1.22 16.40
N THR A 62 -22.40 1.08 15.30
CA THR A 62 -22.89 2.19 14.45
C THR A 62 -23.91 3.08 15.16
N PRO A 63 -24.11 4.35 14.76
CA PRO A 63 -25.14 5.20 15.35
C PRO A 63 -26.54 4.78 14.91
N SER A 64 -26.64 4.33 13.66
CA SER A 64 -27.87 3.84 13.09
C SER A 64 -28.23 2.47 13.66
N GLY A 65 -29.54 2.27 13.85
CA GLY A 65 -30.11 1.01 14.32
C GLY A 65 -30.16 -0.02 13.20
N TYR A 66 -30.13 -1.30 13.57
CA TYR A 66 -30.15 -2.42 12.61
C TYR A 66 -29.03 -2.38 11.56
N THR A 67 -27.92 -1.71 11.90
CA THR A 67 -26.69 -1.69 11.12
C THR A 67 -25.54 -2.27 11.95
N GLY A 68 -24.41 -2.50 11.29
CA GLY A 68 -23.20 -3.03 11.92
C GLY A 68 -21.95 -2.31 11.42
N PRO A 69 -20.78 -2.63 11.99
CA PRO A 69 -20.54 -3.70 12.97
C PRO A 69 -20.87 -3.28 14.43
N THR A 70 -20.76 -4.20 15.38
CA THR A 70 -20.79 -3.89 16.84
C THR A 70 -19.45 -3.42 17.39
N GLY A 71 -18.38 -3.51 16.60
CA GLY A 71 -17.02 -3.11 16.94
C GLY A 71 -16.03 -3.42 15.82
N ALA A 72 -14.77 -3.00 16.00
CA ALA A 72 -13.71 -3.27 15.04
C ALA A 72 -13.43 -4.77 14.89
N ARG A 73 -13.00 -5.20 13.70
CA ARG A 73 -12.56 -6.59 13.46
C ARG A 73 -11.33 -6.96 14.29
N ALA A 74 -10.44 -6.01 14.50
CA ALA A 74 -9.26 -6.10 15.35
C ALA A 74 -9.03 -4.73 16.00
N GLY A 75 -8.43 -4.70 17.20
CA GLY A 75 -8.18 -3.46 17.91
C GLY A 75 -9.47 -2.81 18.42
N GLN A 76 -9.53 -1.48 18.40
CA GLN A 76 -10.67 -0.69 18.87
C GLN A 76 -11.32 0.13 17.77
N TRP A 77 -10.55 0.53 16.75
CA TRP A 77 -11.00 1.48 15.75
C TRP A 77 -11.13 0.83 14.38
N TYR A 78 -12.13 1.28 13.64
CA TYR A 78 -12.30 0.98 12.22
C TYR A 78 -12.70 2.24 11.48
N LEU A 79 -12.53 2.22 10.17
CA LEU A 79 -13.02 3.30 9.32
C LEU A 79 -14.49 3.06 8.96
N TYR A 80 -15.29 4.11 9.08
CA TYR A 80 -16.74 4.05 9.01
C TYR A 80 -17.31 5.13 8.09
N LEU A 81 -18.27 4.74 7.27
CA LEU A 81 -19.11 5.60 6.44
C LEU A 81 -20.57 5.33 6.78
N GLU A 82 -21.29 6.36 7.23
CA GLU A 82 -22.73 6.26 7.48
C GLU A 82 -23.49 6.27 6.15
N SER A 83 -24.18 5.19 5.83
CA SER A 83 -24.98 5.08 4.61
C SER A 83 -26.46 5.36 4.83
N SER A 84 -26.95 5.29 6.07
CA SER A 84 -28.38 5.45 6.37
C SER A 84 -28.88 6.86 6.01
N TYR A 85 -30.20 7.05 6.00
CA TYR A 85 -30.81 8.36 5.73
C TYR A 85 -30.09 9.50 6.48
N PRO A 86 -29.71 10.61 5.80
CA PRO A 86 -30.09 11.01 4.44
C PRO A 86 -29.10 10.60 3.34
N ASN A 87 -28.12 9.75 3.63
CA ASN A 87 -27.02 9.46 2.70
C ASN A 87 -27.47 8.49 1.58
N TYR A 88 -28.28 7.48 1.89
CA TYR A 88 -28.87 6.56 0.90
C TYR A 88 -30.01 7.22 0.10
N PRO A 89 -30.19 6.88 -1.20
CA PRO A 89 -29.39 5.96 -2.02
C PRO A 89 -28.31 6.64 -2.86
N ARG A 90 -27.97 7.92 -2.59
CA ARG A 90 -27.30 8.78 -3.58
C ARG A 90 -25.90 9.22 -3.19
N LYS A 91 -25.50 9.12 -1.92
CA LYS A 91 -24.20 9.57 -1.49
C LYS A 91 -23.11 8.65 -2.05
N ILE A 92 -22.12 9.28 -2.67
CA ILE A 92 -20.86 8.67 -3.05
C ILE A 92 -19.79 9.33 -2.17
N ALA A 93 -18.91 8.53 -1.59
CA ALA A 93 -17.80 9.01 -0.79
C ALA A 93 -16.53 8.25 -1.17
N TRP A 94 -15.47 8.99 -1.44
CA TRP A 94 -14.18 8.51 -1.91
C TRP A 94 -13.16 8.63 -0.80
N LEU A 95 -12.35 7.59 -0.67
CA LEU A 95 -11.21 7.56 0.23
C LEU A 95 -9.99 7.07 -0.56
N GLN A 96 -8.96 7.89 -0.57
CA GLN A 96 -7.72 7.66 -1.29
C GLN A 96 -6.62 7.27 -0.31
N SER A 97 -5.86 6.25 -0.67
CA SER A 97 -4.67 5.84 0.09
C SER A 97 -3.56 6.88 -0.09
N PRO A 98 -2.50 6.82 0.73
CA PRO A 98 -1.24 7.42 0.35
C PRO A 98 -0.75 6.86 -1.00
N ARG A 99 0.08 7.65 -1.70
CA ARG A 99 0.77 7.19 -2.90
C ARG A 99 1.79 6.11 -2.53
N PHE A 100 1.76 5.01 -3.27
CA PHE A 100 2.81 3.97 -3.21
C PHE A 100 3.78 4.16 -4.38
N GLU A 101 5.07 4.29 -4.09
CA GLU A 101 6.12 4.45 -5.11
C GLU A 101 6.40 3.14 -5.87
N GLU A 102 6.08 2.00 -5.25
CA GLU A 102 6.22 0.68 -5.85
C GLU A 102 4.88 0.16 -6.38
N ALA A 103 4.94 -0.79 -7.31
CA ALA A 103 3.75 -1.43 -7.86
C ALA A 103 2.99 -2.22 -6.79
N VAL A 104 1.72 -1.88 -6.58
CA VAL A 104 0.83 -2.61 -5.67
C VAL A 104 0.38 -3.91 -6.34
N SER A 105 0.88 -5.04 -5.85
CA SER A 105 0.55 -6.36 -6.39
C SER A 105 -0.67 -7.00 -5.75
N ARG A 106 -1.05 -6.56 -4.54
CA ARG A 106 -2.17 -7.11 -3.78
C ARG A 106 -2.71 -6.08 -2.79
N VAL A 107 -4.03 -6.05 -2.65
CA VAL A 107 -4.74 -5.33 -1.60
C VAL A 107 -5.67 -6.30 -0.90
N THR A 108 -5.66 -6.29 0.44
CA THR A 108 -6.57 -7.10 1.26
C THR A 108 -7.12 -6.25 2.39
N PHE A 109 -8.43 -6.33 2.63
CA PHE A 109 -9.08 -5.60 3.71
C PHE A 109 -10.29 -6.39 4.22
N TYR A 110 -10.64 -6.14 5.49
CA TYR A 110 -11.91 -6.57 6.05
C TYR A 110 -12.95 -5.47 5.85
N TYR A 111 -14.17 -5.87 5.52
CA TYR A 111 -15.31 -4.95 5.41
C TYR A 111 -16.53 -5.52 6.11
N HIS A 112 -17.43 -4.65 6.54
CA HIS A 112 -18.72 -5.02 7.12
C HIS A 112 -19.79 -4.08 6.57
N MET A 113 -20.65 -4.59 5.70
CA MET A 113 -21.76 -3.85 5.10
C MET A 113 -23.06 -4.58 5.46
N TYR A 114 -23.72 -4.11 6.51
CA TYR A 114 -24.96 -4.69 7.02
C TYR A 114 -25.98 -3.57 7.31
N GLY A 115 -27.17 -3.70 6.72
CA GLY A 115 -28.26 -2.74 6.82
C GLY A 115 -29.09 -2.73 5.53
N SER A 116 -30.31 -2.18 5.58
CA SER A 116 -31.18 -2.03 4.41
C SER A 116 -30.67 -1.01 3.39
N ASP A 117 -29.89 -0.04 3.87
CA ASP A 117 -29.49 1.15 3.12
C ASP A 117 -28.06 1.00 2.57
N MET A 118 -27.55 -0.23 2.47
CA MET A 118 -26.22 -0.50 1.95
C MET A 118 -26.17 -0.30 0.43
N GLY A 119 -25.12 0.38 -0.03
CA GLY A 119 -24.77 0.50 -1.43
C GLY A 119 -23.69 -0.52 -1.84
N ALA A 120 -22.81 -0.10 -2.74
CA ALA A 120 -21.65 -0.86 -3.16
C ALA A 120 -20.36 -0.28 -2.57
N LEU A 121 -19.37 -1.14 -2.36
CA LEU A 121 -17.99 -0.75 -2.08
C LEU A 121 -17.13 -1.19 -3.26
N ALA A 122 -16.43 -0.23 -3.87
CA ALA A 122 -15.51 -0.47 -4.98
C ALA A 122 -14.07 -0.16 -4.55
N LEU A 123 -13.13 -0.97 -5.05
CA LEU A 123 -11.70 -0.68 -4.99
C LEU A 123 -11.25 -0.34 -6.40
N GLU A 124 -10.67 0.85 -6.56
CA GLU A 124 -10.20 1.36 -7.84
C GLU A 124 -8.72 1.74 -7.75
N THR A 125 -8.02 1.67 -8.88
CA THR A 125 -6.64 2.15 -8.99
C THR A 125 -6.65 3.55 -9.59
N SER A 126 -6.05 4.52 -8.89
CA SER A 126 -5.83 5.86 -9.44
C SER A 126 -4.41 6.01 -9.98
N ALA A 127 -4.26 6.71 -11.10
CA ALA A 127 -2.95 7.11 -11.61
C ALA A 127 -2.31 8.24 -10.79
N ASP A 128 -3.14 8.97 -10.02
CA ASP A 128 -2.72 10.14 -9.26
C ASP A 128 -2.26 9.81 -7.84
N GLY A 129 -2.39 8.54 -7.42
CA GLY A 129 -1.95 8.03 -6.11
C GLY A 129 -2.89 8.44 -5.00
#